data_AF-A0A7Y5MQ10-F1
#
_entry.id   AF-A0A7Y5MQ10-F1
#
_cell.length_a   1.000
_cell.length_b   1.000
_cell.length_c   1.000
_cell.angle_alpha   90.00
_cell.angle_beta   90.00
_cell.angle_gamma   90.00
#
_symmetry.space_group_name_H-M   'P 1'
#
loop_
_entity.id
_entity.type
_entity.pdbx_description
1 polymer ?
#
loop_
_entity_poly.entity_id
_entity_poly.type
_entity_poly.pdbx_seq_one_letter_code
_entity_poly.pdbx_strand_id
1 'polypeptide(L)'
;GELLTLTADNAVKIGFASGIAESLDEVLEMLSLKGARRRNFESNWAEEVAAFISRPAIASLLTLLGLAALFIEYKTPGFGFFGTVGLILMALVFWGHSIAHLAGLEGAILFFIGFALLGVEIFIIPGFGLFGTAGILLMVIGLILTLLRVPINNPLFIPEVHLMVPLMQTFAILIGSILLLFAILKYLPRSNTMERVGMSLAMSLEAASGYTSHDTHSRATLVGQVGRALSPLRPGGFAMIQGKRVDVVTEGEFIEQDQVVEVERIEGLRVIVIPSRKSA
;
A
#
# COMPACT_ATOMS: atom_id res chain seq x y z
N GLY A 1 37.43 -5.41 23.73
CA GLY A 1 38.39 -5.81 22.69
C GLY A 1 38.70 -4.60 21.85
N GLU A 2 39.97 -4.32 21.61
CA GLU A 2 40.38 -3.22 20.72
C GLU A 2 40.28 -3.68 19.26
N LEU A 3 39.75 -2.81 18.39
CA LEU A 3 39.69 -3.06 16.96
C LEU A 3 41.11 -3.08 16.39
N LEU A 4 41.50 -4.19 15.76
CA LEU A 4 42.81 -4.37 15.16
C LEU A 4 42.89 -3.63 13.81
N THR A 5 43.18 -2.34 13.84
CA THR A 5 43.38 -1.52 12.63
C THR A 5 44.85 -1.56 12.21
N LEU A 6 45.21 -2.48 11.32
CA LEU A 6 46.59 -2.64 10.82
C LEU A 6 46.80 -1.88 9.51
N THR A 7 47.93 -1.19 9.41
CA THR A 7 48.47 -0.73 8.12
C THR A 7 49.09 -1.89 7.36
N ALA A 8 49.21 -1.79 6.02
CA ALA A 8 49.78 -2.85 5.19
C ALA A 8 51.17 -3.30 5.67
N ASP A 9 52.07 -2.35 5.99
CA ASP A 9 53.40 -2.65 6.54
C ASP A 9 53.36 -3.43 7.86
N ASN A 10 52.46 -3.04 8.77
CA ASN A 10 52.33 -3.71 10.05
C ASN A 10 51.73 -5.10 9.89
N ALA A 11 50.79 -5.28 8.94
CA ALA A 11 50.21 -6.57 8.62
C ALA A 11 51.26 -7.56 8.06
N VAL A 12 52.21 -7.10 7.24
CA VAL A 12 53.31 -7.95 6.77
C VAL A 12 54.29 -8.27 7.90
N LYS A 13 54.66 -7.29 8.72
CA LYS A 13 55.62 -7.48 9.83
C LYS A 13 55.16 -8.53 10.84
N ILE A 14 53.87 -8.60 11.13
CA ILE A 14 53.31 -9.59 12.06
C ILE A 14 52.94 -10.92 11.37
N GLY A 15 53.22 -11.06 10.07
CA GLY A 15 52.92 -12.26 9.29
C GLY A 15 51.45 -12.47 8.96
N PHE A 16 50.60 -11.45 9.14
CA PHE A 16 49.19 -11.51 8.77
C PHE A 16 48.98 -11.42 7.24
N ALA A 17 49.84 -10.67 6.54
CA ALA A 17 49.86 -10.56 5.09
C ALA A 17 51.17 -11.08 4.50
N SER A 18 51.10 -11.74 3.34
CA SER A 18 52.27 -12.35 2.67
C SER A 18 53.13 -11.37 1.88
N GLY A 19 52.65 -10.14 1.67
CA GLY A 19 53.34 -9.11 0.90
C GLY A 19 52.49 -7.86 0.70
N ILE A 20 53.08 -6.84 0.09
CA ILE A 20 52.43 -5.59 -0.33
C ILE A 20 52.65 -5.46 -1.83
N ALA A 21 51.61 -5.04 -2.54
CA ALA A 21 51.65 -4.77 -3.98
C ALA A 21 50.85 -3.50 -4.27
N GLU A 22 51.33 -2.68 -5.20
CA GLU A 22 50.70 -1.42 -5.60
C GLU A 22 49.69 -1.61 -6.73
N SER A 23 49.71 -2.78 -7.39
CA SER A 23 48.80 -3.10 -8.48
C SER A 23 48.35 -4.57 -8.47
N LEU A 24 47.19 -4.84 -9.06
CA LEU A 24 46.69 -6.21 -9.21
C LEU A 24 47.65 -7.08 -10.04
N ASP A 25 48.35 -6.50 -11.03
CA ASP A 25 49.33 -7.24 -11.83
C ASP A 25 50.54 -7.67 -10.99
N GLU A 26 50.99 -6.84 -10.05
CA GLU A 26 52.05 -7.17 -9.10
C GLU A 26 51.61 -8.25 -8.09
N VAL A 27 50.35 -8.21 -7.63
CA VAL A 27 49.76 -9.31 -6.83
C VAL A 27 49.79 -10.64 -7.60
N LEU A 28 49.41 -10.63 -8.87
CA LEU A 28 49.41 -11.83 -9.72
C LEU A 28 50.82 -12.36 -9.95
N GLU A 29 51.82 -11.48 -10.04
CA GLU A 29 53.22 -11.86 -10.15
C GLU A 29 53.74 -12.50 -8.86
N MET A 30 53.46 -11.91 -7.69
CA MET A 30 53.79 -12.48 -6.39
C MET A 30 53.15 -13.87 -6.18
N LEU A 31 51.93 -14.07 -6.69
CA LEU A 31 51.22 -15.34 -6.60
C LEU A 31 51.59 -16.34 -7.70
N SER A 32 52.54 -16.01 -8.58
CA SER A 32 52.91 -16.85 -9.74
C SER A 32 51.73 -17.17 -10.69
N LEU A 33 50.74 -16.26 -10.76
CA LEU A 33 49.55 -16.36 -11.61
C LEU A 33 49.64 -15.47 -12.86
N LYS A 34 50.86 -15.06 -13.25
CA LYS A 34 51.11 -14.22 -14.42
C LYS A 34 50.62 -14.93 -15.69
N GLY A 35 49.61 -14.35 -16.35
CA GLY A 35 48.97 -14.93 -17.55
C GLY A 35 47.74 -15.80 -17.27
N ALA A 36 47.27 -15.90 -16.02
CA ALA A 36 46.01 -16.56 -15.71
C ALA A 36 44.84 -15.91 -16.47
N ARG A 37 43.86 -16.73 -16.89
CA ARG A 37 42.68 -16.25 -17.62
C ARG A 37 41.83 -15.36 -16.71
N ARG A 38 41.93 -14.05 -16.91
CA ARG A 38 41.10 -13.06 -16.21
C ARG A 38 39.65 -13.19 -16.69
N ARG A 39 38.73 -13.39 -15.75
CA ARG A 39 37.29 -13.19 -15.98
C ARG A 39 36.87 -11.98 -15.17
N ASN A 40 36.77 -10.85 -15.84
CA ASN A 40 36.18 -9.67 -15.24
C ASN A 40 34.67 -9.87 -15.25
N PHE A 41 34.05 -9.79 -14.07
CA PHE A 41 32.60 -9.71 -13.96
C PHE A 41 32.24 -8.23 -14.08
N GLU A 42 31.89 -7.79 -15.29
CA GLU A 42 31.26 -6.48 -15.48
C GLU A 42 29.78 -6.60 -15.17
N SER A 43 29.22 -5.59 -14.48
CA SER A 43 27.80 -5.57 -14.21
C SER A 43 27.01 -5.37 -15.50
N ASN A 44 26.02 -6.23 -15.70
CA ASN A 44 25.06 -6.10 -16.79
C ASN A 44 24.06 -4.96 -16.49
N TRP A 45 23.43 -4.38 -17.53
CA TRP A 45 22.41 -3.32 -17.37
C TRP A 45 21.28 -3.73 -16.42
N ALA A 46 20.91 -5.01 -16.42
CA ALA A 46 19.89 -5.55 -15.52
C ALA A 46 20.31 -5.49 -14.04
N GLU A 47 21.60 -5.69 -13.74
CA GLU A 47 22.15 -5.55 -12.39
C GLU A 47 22.18 -4.10 -11.94
N GLU A 48 22.46 -3.18 -12.86
CA GLU A 48 22.45 -1.74 -12.57
C GLU A 48 21.03 -1.24 -12.24
N VAL A 49 20.03 -1.68 -13.01
CA VAL A 49 18.61 -1.41 -12.73
C VAL A 49 18.17 -2.04 -11.41
N ALA A 50 18.56 -3.30 -11.16
CA ALA A 50 18.27 -3.96 -9.89
C ALA A 50 18.89 -3.21 -8.72
N ALA A 51 20.16 -2.78 -8.84
CA ALA A 51 20.84 -1.98 -7.84
C ALA A 51 20.16 -0.63 -7.59
N PHE A 52 19.62 0.01 -8.63
CA PHE A 52 18.84 1.23 -8.49
C PHE A 52 17.52 0.99 -7.74
N ILE A 53 16.76 -0.04 -8.12
CA ILE A 53 15.49 -0.40 -7.47
C ILE A 53 15.71 -0.81 -6.01
N SER A 54 16.78 -1.53 -5.71
CA SER A 54 17.16 -1.98 -4.35
C SER A 54 17.68 -0.87 -3.46
N ARG A 55 17.85 0.36 -3.95
CA ARG A 55 18.12 1.51 -3.08
C ARG A 55 16.95 1.66 -2.11
N PRO A 56 17.19 1.73 -0.79
CA PRO A 56 16.12 1.68 0.19
C PRO A 56 14.99 2.70 -0.05
N ALA A 57 15.34 3.94 -0.42
CA ALA A 57 14.34 4.98 -0.71
C ALA A 57 13.43 4.62 -1.90
N ILE A 58 14.00 4.05 -2.97
CA ILE A 58 13.25 3.68 -4.18
C ILE A 58 12.42 2.44 -3.90
N ALA A 59 13.01 1.43 -3.29
CA ALA A 59 12.33 0.21 -2.87
C ALA A 59 11.11 0.52 -1.98
N SER A 60 11.26 1.37 -0.96
CA SER A 60 10.16 1.75 -0.08
C SER A 60 9.08 2.54 -0.81
N LEU A 61 9.45 3.47 -1.71
CA LEU A 61 8.48 4.21 -2.51
C LEU A 61 7.69 3.28 -3.44
N LEU A 62 8.36 2.38 -4.17
CA LEU A 62 7.72 1.39 -5.04
C LEU A 62 6.83 0.43 -4.23
N THR A 63 7.29 0.04 -3.04
CA THR A 63 6.52 -0.79 -2.11
C THR A 63 5.23 -0.09 -1.68
N LEU A 64 5.34 1.18 -1.27
CA LEU A 64 4.20 2.00 -0.88
C LEU A 64 3.21 2.18 -2.04
N LEU A 65 3.70 2.52 -3.24
CA LEU A 65 2.85 2.70 -4.43
C LEU A 65 2.18 1.38 -4.85
N GLY A 66 2.91 0.26 -4.82
CA GLY A 66 2.36 -1.03 -5.17
C GLY A 66 1.30 -1.51 -4.19
N LEU A 67 1.55 -1.38 -2.88
CA LEU A 67 0.55 -1.67 -1.85
C LEU A 67 -0.67 -0.73 -1.95
N ALA A 68 -0.45 0.56 -2.20
CA ALA A 68 -1.55 1.50 -2.41
C ALA A 68 -2.41 1.10 -3.62
N ALA A 69 -1.81 0.71 -4.73
CA ALA A 69 -2.54 0.25 -5.92
C ALA A 69 -3.34 -1.03 -5.65
N LEU A 70 -2.75 -2.02 -4.95
CA LEU A 70 -3.47 -3.22 -4.52
C LEU A 70 -4.64 -2.89 -3.58
N PHE A 71 -4.45 -1.95 -2.67
CA PHE A 71 -5.50 -1.51 -1.74
C PHE A 71 -6.63 -0.76 -2.45
N ILE A 72 -6.31 0.10 -3.42
CA ILE A 72 -7.30 0.81 -4.24
C ILE A 72 -8.14 -0.20 -5.02
N GLU A 73 -7.51 -1.20 -5.64
CA GLU A 73 -8.21 -2.28 -6.34
C GLU A 73 -9.15 -3.04 -5.38
N TYR A 74 -8.69 -3.37 -4.18
CA TYR A 74 -9.53 -4.04 -3.17
C TYR A 74 -10.77 -3.21 -2.77
N LYS A 75 -10.63 -1.88 -2.71
CA LYS A 75 -11.72 -0.97 -2.31
C LYS A 75 -12.63 -0.54 -3.45
N THR A 76 -12.15 -0.58 -4.69
CA THR A 76 -12.86 -0.02 -5.83
C THR A 76 -13.54 -1.14 -6.63
N PRO A 77 -14.86 -1.07 -6.87
CA PRO A 77 -15.50 -1.96 -7.82
C PRO A 77 -15.08 -1.59 -9.25
N GLY A 78 -14.13 -2.34 -9.81
CA GLY A 78 -13.61 -2.15 -11.16
C GLY A 78 -12.34 -2.96 -11.32
N PHE A 79 -12.32 -3.89 -12.28
CA PHE A 79 -11.34 -4.97 -12.27
C PHE A 79 -10.03 -4.62 -12.99
N GLY A 80 -8.92 -4.90 -12.33
CA GLY A 80 -7.67 -5.40 -12.89
C GLY A 80 -6.56 -4.37 -13.10
N PHE A 81 -6.87 -3.08 -13.29
CA PHE A 81 -5.83 -2.10 -13.64
C PHE A 81 -4.91 -1.80 -12.45
N PHE A 82 -5.47 -1.37 -11.32
CA PHE A 82 -4.66 -1.03 -10.15
C PHE A 82 -4.05 -2.29 -9.52
N GLY A 83 -4.77 -3.41 -9.57
CA GLY A 83 -4.25 -4.72 -9.20
C GLY A 83 -3.00 -5.11 -9.99
N THR A 84 -3.05 -5.01 -11.32
CA THR A 84 -1.91 -5.36 -12.20
C THR A 84 -0.73 -4.42 -11.97
N VAL A 85 -0.97 -3.11 -11.89
CA VAL A 85 0.08 -2.12 -11.59
C VAL A 85 0.73 -2.42 -10.24
N GLY A 86 -0.08 -2.71 -9.22
CA GLY A 86 0.40 -3.08 -7.89
C GLY A 86 1.28 -4.33 -7.91
N LEU A 87 0.83 -5.39 -8.58
CA LEU A 87 1.59 -6.64 -8.71
C LEU A 87 2.91 -6.45 -9.46
N ILE A 88 2.93 -5.66 -10.53
CA ILE A 88 4.16 -5.34 -11.28
C ILE A 88 5.16 -4.60 -10.39
N LEU A 89 4.70 -3.58 -9.65
CA LEU A 89 5.55 -2.85 -8.72
C LEU A 89 6.12 -3.76 -7.64
N MET A 90 5.32 -4.68 -7.11
CA MET A 90 5.79 -5.65 -6.10
C MET A 90 6.81 -6.60 -6.71
N ALA A 91 6.53 -7.17 -7.88
CA ALA A 91 7.45 -8.05 -8.60
C ALA A 91 8.80 -7.36 -8.85
N LEU A 92 8.81 -6.08 -9.25
CA LEU A 92 10.04 -5.31 -9.45
C LEU A 92 10.86 -5.14 -8.16
N VAL A 93 10.19 -4.83 -7.03
CA VAL A 93 10.86 -4.69 -5.73
C VAL A 93 11.51 -6.01 -5.31
N PHE A 94 10.78 -7.12 -5.40
CA PHE A 94 11.30 -8.45 -5.07
C PHE A 94 12.44 -8.84 -6.01
N TRP A 95 12.27 -8.66 -7.32
CA TRP A 95 13.28 -8.98 -8.33
C TRP A 95 14.59 -8.20 -8.12
N GLY A 96 14.50 -6.89 -7.85
CA GLY A 96 15.67 -6.07 -7.56
C GLY A 96 16.45 -6.60 -6.35
N HIS A 97 15.74 -6.90 -5.25
CA HIS A 97 16.36 -7.45 -4.03
C HIS A 97 17.00 -8.82 -4.23
N SER A 98 16.40 -9.67 -5.07
CA SER A 98 16.95 -10.98 -5.39
C SER A 98 18.23 -10.90 -6.22
N ILE A 99 18.29 -10.03 -7.24
CA ILE A 99 19.50 -9.86 -8.07
C ILE A 99 20.63 -9.18 -7.31
N ALA A 100 20.29 -8.25 -6.41
CA ALA A 100 21.29 -7.61 -5.56
C ALA A 100 21.94 -8.60 -4.55
N HIS A 101 21.50 -9.88 -4.51
CA HIS A 101 21.94 -10.92 -3.57
C HIS A 101 21.77 -10.49 -2.10
N LEU A 102 20.84 -9.57 -1.84
CA LEU A 102 20.58 -8.99 -0.51
C LEU A 102 19.53 -9.78 0.26
N ALA A 103 18.64 -10.50 -0.42
CA ALA A 103 17.63 -11.39 0.15
C ALA A 103 17.31 -12.50 -0.86
N GLY A 104 17.02 -13.72 -0.40
CA GLY A 104 16.62 -14.81 -1.29
C GLY A 104 15.19 -14.65 -1.81
N LEU A 105 14.74 -15.61 -2.61
CA LEU A 105 13.40 -15.61 -3.24
C LEU A 105 12.26 -15.92 -2.24
N GLU A 106 12.58 -16.24 -1.00
CA GLU A 106 11.62 -16.79 -0.03
C GLU A 106 10.53 -15.77 0.31
N GLY A 107 10.91 -14.50 0.51
CA GLY A 107 9.96 -13.42 0.79
C GLY A 107 8.98 -13.18 -0.37
N ALA A 108 9.47 -13.23 -1.60
CA ALA A 108 8.64 -13.08 -2.80
C ALA A 108 7.65 -14.25 -2.94
N ILE A 109 8.13 -15.47 -2.74
CA ILE A 109 7.29 -16.68 -2.81
C ILE A 109 6.16 -16.61 -1.77
N LEU A 110 6.49 -16.27 -0.51
CA LEU A 110 5.49 -16.13 0.54
C LEU A 110 4.46 -15.03 0.22
N PHE A 111 4.92 -13.90 -0.33
CA PHE A 111 4.03 -12.82 -0.73
C PHE A 111 3.03 -13.25 -1.79
N PHE A 112 3.50 -13.88 -2.88
CA PHE A 112 2.61 -14.29 -3.97
C PHE A 112 1.71 -15.47 -3.59
N ILE A 113 2.16 -16.37 -2.71
CA ILE A 113 1.28 -17.40 -2.11
C ILE A 113 0.18 -16.73 -1.29
N GLY A 114 0.54 -15.76 -0.44
CA GLY A 114 -0.43 -15.01 0.35
C GLY A 114 -1.46 -14.27 -0.52
N PHE A 115 -0.99 -13.65 -1.60
CA PHE A 115 -1.86 -13.01 -2.59
C PHE A 115 -2.81 -14.00 -3.28
N ALA A 116 -2.33 -15.19 -3.64
CA ALA A 116 -3.16 -16.23 -4.23
C ALA A 116 -4.24 -16.74 -3.25
N LEU A 117 -3.91 -16.92 -1.97
CA LEU A 117 -4.86 -17.31 -0.93
C LEU A 117 -5.93 -16.24 -0.70
N LEU A 118 -5.54 -14.96 -0.76
CA LEU A 118 -6.49 -13.85 -0.71
C LEU A 118 -7.45 -13.90 -1.91
N GLY A 119 -6.93 -14.18 -3.12
CA GLY A 119 -7.76 -14.39 -4.31
C GLY A 119 -8.73 -15.56 -4.16
N VAL A 120 -8.30 -16.68 -3.60
CA VAL A 120 -9.16 -17.84 -3.32
C VAL A 120 -10.33 -17.45 -2.42
N GLU A 121 -10.09 -16.72 -1.33
CA GLU A 121 -11.16 -16.23 -0.46
C GLU A 121 -12.12 -15.33 -1.24
N ILE A 122 -11.61 -14.35 -1.98
CA ILE A 122 -12.45 -13.37 -2.69
C ILE A 122 -13.33 -14.01 -3.78
N PHE A 123 -12.81 -14.99 -4.54
CA PHE A 123 -13.51 -15.56 -5.69
C PHE A 123 -14.27 -16.86 -5.41
N ILE A 124 -13.86 -17.65 -4.41
CA ILE A 124 -14.38 -19.01 -4.20
C ILE A 124 -15.24 -19.09 -2.94
N ILE A 125 -14.87 -18.38 -1.87
CA ILE A 125 -15.48 -18.56 -0.55
C ILE A 125 -16.25 -17.29 -0.15
N PRO A 126 -17.58 -17.30 -0.13
CA PRO A 126 -18.35 -16.15 0.37
C PRO A 126 -18.17 -16.02 1.89
N GLY A 127 -17.34 -15.07 2.33
CA GLY A 127 -17.02 -14.79 3.74
C GLY A 127 -15.65 -14.12 3.88
N PHE A 128 -15.31 -13.64 5.08
CA PHE A 128 -13.92 -13.30 5.42
C PHE A 128 -13.41 -14.34 6.42
N GLY A 129 -12.72 -15.35 5.91
CA GLY A 129 -12.35 -16.56 6.63
C GLY A 129 -10.84 -16.73 6.84
N LEU A 130 -10.45 -18.00 6.99
CA LEU A 130 -9.09 -18.42 7.29
C LEU A 130 -8.11 -18.14 6.15
N PHE A 131 -8.54 -18.24 4.88
CA PHE A 131 -7.64 -18.04 3.74
C PHE A 131 -7.34 -16.57 3.51
N GLY A 132 -8.33 -15.68 3.68
CA GLY A 132 -8.11 -14.23 3.63
C GLY A 132 -7.13 -13.75 4.70
N THR A 133 -7.35 -14.17 5.95
CA THR A 133 -6.47 -13.80 7.09
C THR A 133 -5.06 -14.39 6.95
N ALA A 134 -4.94 -15.67 6.63
CA ALA A 134 -3.64 -16.31 6.39
C ALA A 134 -2.92 -15.68 5.18
N GLY A 135 -3.66 -15.35 4.12
CA GLY A 135 -3.13 -14.70 2.93
C GLY A 135 -2.49 -13.34 3.24
N ILE A 136 -3.22 -12.47 3.95
CA ILE A 136 -2.68 -11.17 4.40
C ILE A 136 -1.46 -11.36 5.29
N LEU A 137 -1.50 -12.30 6.24
CA LEU A 137 -0.39 -12.57 7.14
C LEU A 137 0.88 -12.98 6.36
N LEU A 138 0.73 -13.89 5.39
CA LEU A 138 1.83 -14.34 4.54
C LEU A 138 2.38 -13.22 3.65
N MET A 139 1.51 -12.35 3.11
CA MET A 139 1.94 -11.16 2.38
C MET A 139 2.79 -10.22 3.25
N VAL A 140 2.34 -9.95 4.48
CA VAL A 140 3.07 -9.09 5.43
C VAL A 140 4.42 -9.72 5.81
N ILE A 141 4.44 -11.02 6.13
CA ILE A 141 5.67 -11.74 6.46
C ILE A 141 6.65 -11.71 5.27
N GLY A 142 6.18 -11.97 4.06
CA GLY A 142 7.00 -11.94 2.84
C GLY A 142 7.65 -10.58 2.60
N LEU A 143 6.88 -9.50 2.77
CA LEU A 143 7.39 -8.13 2.67
C LEU A 143 8.44 -7.82 3.73
N ILE A 144 8.17 -8.19 5.00
CA ILE A 144 9.11 -7.95 6.10
C ILE A 144 10.43 -8.68 5.85
N LEU A 145 10.39 -9.95 5.41
CA LEU A 145 11.60 -10.72 5.13
C LEU A 145 12.46 -10.08 4.03
N THR A 146 11.83 -9.59 2.97
CA THR A 146 12.54 -8.92 1.87
C THR A 146 13.11 -7.56 2.30
N LEU A 147 12.36 -6.76 3.06
CA LEU A 147 12.82 -5.44 3.50
C LEU A 147 13.91 -5.52 4.57
N LEU A 148 13.79 -6.46 5.52
CA LEU A 148 14.77 -6.69 6.57
C LEU A 148 15.99 -7.51 6.12
N ARG A 149 15.98 -8.00 4.88
CA ARG A 149 17.08 -8.79 4.29
C ARG A 149 17.48 -9.96 5.18
N VAL A 150 16.49 -10.63 5.79
CA VAL A 150 16.74 -11.73 6.72
C VAL A 150 17.12 -12.97 5.91
N PRO A 151 18.37 -13.45 5.99
CA PRO A 151 18.72 -14.70 5.35
C PRO A 151 18.11 -15.85 6.17
N ILE A 152 17.15 -16.58 5.57
CA ILE A 152 16.50 -17.73 6.23
C ILE A 152 17.50 -18.87 6.49
N ASN A 153 18.60 -18.91 5.73
CA ASN A 153 19.51 -20.07 5.64
C ASN A 153 20.91 -19.77 6.21
N ASN A 154 21.08 -18.74 7.04
CA ASN A 154 22.39 -18.36 7.56
C ASN A 154 22.53 -18.71 9.06
N PRO A 155 23.30 -19.74 9.43
CA PRO A 155 23.48 -20.15 10.83
C PRO A 155 24.26 -19.13 11.68
N LEU A 156 24.88 -18.12 11.07
CA LEU A 156 25.54 -17.00 11.77
C LEU A 156 24.60 -15.80 12.00
N PHE A 157 23.34 -15.88 11.56
CA PHE A 157 22.37 -14.81 11.75
C PHE A 157 21.85 -14.79 13.20
N ILE A 158 22.31 -13.80 13.96
CA ILE A 158 21.82 -13.54 15.33
C ILE A 158 20.79 -12.39 15.24
N PRO A 159 19.49 -12.65 15.44
CA PRO A 159 18.42 -11.66 15.24
C PRO A 159 18.64 -10.36 16.02
N GLU A 160 19.08 -10.46 17.28
CA GLU A 160 19.25 -9.35 18.21
C GLU A 160 20.29 -8.31 17.73
N VAL A 161 21.33 -8.75 17.03
CA VAL A 161 22.41 -7.88 16.55
C VAL A 161 22.15 -7.41 15.12
N HIS A 162 21.58 -8.29 14.28
CA HIS A 162 21.48 -8.05 12.83
C HIS A 162 20.16 -7.40 12.42
N LEU A 163 19.12 -7.39 13.26
CA LEU A 163 17.82 -6.81 12.90
C LEU A 163 17.62 -5.37 13.36
N MET A 164 18.27 -4.92 14.44
CA MET A 164 17.96 -3.58 15.01
C MET A 164 18.23 -2.44 14.03
N VAL A 165 19.40 -2.43 13.38
CA VAL A 165 19.78 -1.38 12.43
C VAL A 165 18.93 -1.43 11.15
N PRO A 166 18.76 -2.59 10.47
CA PRO A 166 17.88 -2.68 9.30
C PRO A 166 16.43 -2.35 9.60
N LEU A 167 15.91 -2.72 10.77
CA LEU A 167 14.54 -2.41 11.18
C LEU A 167 14.34 -0.91 11.33
N MET A 168 15.24 -0.22 12.06
CA MET A 168 15.18 1.24 12.22
C MET A 168 15.29 1.96 10.86
N GLN A 169 16.22 1.53 10.00
CA GLN A 169 16.37 2.10 8.66
C GLN A 169 15.11 1.89 7.81
N THR A 170 14.55 0.68 7.80
CA THR A 170 13.35 0.35 7.04
C THR A 170 12.16 1.19 7.50
N PHE A 171 11.94 1.33 8.81
CA PHE A 171 10.87 2.17 9.35
C PHE A 171 11.06 3.66 9.03
N ALA A 172 12.28 4.18 9.20
CA ALA A 172 12.57 5.59 8.90
C ALA A 172 12.33 5.91 7.42
N ILE A 173 12.74 5.01 6.52
CA ILE A 173 12.57 5.19 5.08
C ILE A 173 11.12 4.98 4.66
N LEU A 174 10.39 4.04 5.28
CA LEU A 174 8.96 3.88 5.05
C LEU A 174 8.20 5.16 5.43
N ILE A 175 8.44 5.69 6.63
CA ILE A 175 7.86 6.97 7.07
C ILE A 175 8.26 8.10 6.12
N GLY A 176 9.54 8.17 5.74
CA GLY A 176 10.05 9.13 4.76
C GLY A 176 9.34 9.02 3.40
N SER A 177 9.07 7.80 2.92
CA SER A 177 8.37 7.55 1.66
C SER A 177 6.89 7.94 1.72
N ILE A 178 6.24 7.77 2.87
CA ILE A 178 4.86 8.26 3.11
C ILE A 178 4.85 9.79 3.10
N LEU A 179 5.79 10.43 3.79
CA LEU A 179 5.91 11.90 3.81
C LEU A 179 6.23 12.46 2.43
N LEU A 180 7.11 11.79 1.68
CA LEU A 180 7.45 12.15 0.30
C LEU A 180 6.22 12.02 -0.61
N LEU A 181 5.48 10.92 -0.52
CA LEU A 181 4.23 10.74 -1.27
C LEU A 181 3.22 11.83 -0.92
N PHE A 182 3.06 12.16 0.35
CA PHE A 182 2.19 13.25 0.79
C PHE A 182 2.64 14.61 0.25
N ALA A 183 3.95 14.89 0.28
CA ALA A 183 4.50 16.10 -0.28
C ALA A 183 4.28 16.17 -1.80
N ILE A 184 4.52 15.08 -2.53
CA ILE A 184 4.23 15.00 -3.97
C ILE A 184 2.75 15.29 -4.21
N LEU A 185 1.83 14.62 -3.52
CA LEU A 185 0.40 14.86 -3.69
C LEU A 185 -0.03 16.29 -3.35
N LYS A 186 0.64 16.94 -2.39
CA LYS A 186 0.36 18.32 -1.98
C LYS A 186 0.92 19.38 -2.94
N TYR A 187 2.10 19.13 -3.51
CA TYR A 187 2.82 20.11 -4.33
C TYR A 187 2.76 19.84 -5.83
N LEU A 188 2.22 18.69 -6.28
CA LEU A 188 2.06 18.41 -7.71
C LEU A 188 0.92 19.28 -8.29
N PRO A 189 1.15 20.01 -9.40
CA PRO A 189 0.12 20.83 -10.01
C PRO A 189 -1.07 19.96 -10.41
N ARG A 190 -2.28 20.37 -9.98
CA ARG A 190 -3.53 19.69 -10.28
C ARG A 190 -3.75 19.66 -11.80
N SER A 191 -3.38 18.55 -12.45
CA SER A 191 -3.80 18.25 -13.81
C SER A 191 -5.13 17.50 -13.78
N ASN A 192 -5.98 17.71 -14.79
CA ASN A 192 -7.37 17.22 -14.82
C ASN A 192 -7.52 15.69 -14.73
N THR A 193 -6.44 14.92 -14.87
CA THR A 193 -6.41 13.46 -14.66
C THR A 193 -6.28 13.09 -13.17
N MET A 194 -5.60 13.94 -12.39
CA MET A 194 -5.44 13.79 -10.94
C MET A 194 -6.75 14.02 -10.20
N GLU A 195 -7.68 14.81 -10.75
CA GLU A 195 -9.00 15.01 -10.15
C GLU A 195 -9.79 13.69 -10.07
N ARG A 196 -9.68 12.80 -11.06
CA ARG A 196 -10.37 11.48 -11.02
C ARG A 196 -9.74 10.52 -10.01
N VAL A 197 -8.41 10.47 -9.94
CA VAL A 197 -7.68 9.58 -9.02
C VAL A 197 -7.72 10.12 -7.58
N GLY A 198 -7.65 11.44 -7.41
CA GLY A 198 -7.81 12.12 -6.14
C GLY A 198 -9.25 12.03 -5.61
N MET A 199 -10.25 12.11 -6.50
CA MET A 199 -11.64 11.83 -6.15
C MET A 199 -11.83 10.37 -5.72
N SER A 200 -11.28 9.38 -6.45
CA SER A 200 -11.42 7.98 -6.05
C SER A 200 -10.72 7.66 -4.73
N LEU A 201 -9.58 8.30 -4.43
CA LEU A 201 -8.86 8.11 -3.17
C LEU A 201 -9.56 8.81 -2.00
N ALA A 202 -10.05 10.04 -2.18
CA ALA A 202 -10.84 10.76 -1.19
C ALA A 202 -12.16 10.02 -0.90
N MET A 203 -12.87 9.57 -1.94
CA MET A 203 -14.08 8.76 -1.81
C MET A 203 -13.78 7.40 -1.15
N SER A 204 -12.62 6.80 -1.37
CA SER A 204 -12.24 5.53 -0.72
C SER A 204 -11.90 5.70 0.76
N LEU A 205 -11.30 6.83 1.15
CA LEU A 205 -11.09 7.20 2.55
C LEU A 205 -12.43 7.51 3.25
N GLU A 206 -13.34 8.16 2.55
CA GLU A 206 -14.68 8.54 3.05
C GLU A 206 -15.65 7.34 3.07
N ALA A 207 -15.51 6.40 2.14
CA ALA A 207 -16.21 5.11 2.17
C ALA A 207 -15.68 4.18 3.27
N ALA A 208 -14.37 4.25 3.58
CA ALA A 208 -13.79 3.57 4.73
C ALA A 208 -14.26 4.13 6.08
N SER A 209 -14.71 5.40 6.13
CA SER A 209 -15.36 5.99 7.30
C SER A 209 -16.89 5.80 7.34
N GLY A 210 -17.47 5.04 6.39
CA GLY A 210 -18.90 4.71 6.38
C GLY A 210 -19.82 5.90 6.11
N TYR A 211 -19.29 7.02 5.62
CA TYR A 211 -20.08 8.22 5.34
C TYR A 211 -20.31 8.34 3.83
N THR A 212 -21.46 7.87 3.36
CA THR A 212 -21.98 8.28 2.05
C THR A 212 -22.45 9.73 2.16
N SER A 213 -21.55 10.67 1.90
CA SER A 213 -21.86 12.10 1.80
C SER A 213 -22.64 12.38 0.52
N HIS A 214 -23.95 12.14 0.56
CA HIS A 214 -24.87 12.78 -0.38
C HIS A 214 -24.99 14.26 -0.02
N ASP A 215 -24.08 15.05 -0.62
CA ASP A 215 -24.19 16.46 -0.98
C ASP A 215 -25.00 17.36 -0.01
N THR A 216 -24.31 17.92 0.99
CA THR A 216 -24.86 18.89 1.96
C THR A 216 -25.40 20.16 1.29
N HIS A 217 -24.94 20.52 0.09
CA HIS A 217 -25.41 21.72 -0.63
C HIS A 217 -26.73 21.51 -1.39
N SER A 218 -27.04 20.29 -1.83
CA SER A 218 -28.30 19.96 -2.51
C SER A 218 -29.49 19.79 -1.54
N ARG A 219 -29.25 19.70 -0.23
CA ARG A 219 -30.31 19.38 0.75
C ARG A 219 -31.03 20.60 1.31
N ALA A 220 -30.38 21.75 1.45
CA ALA A 220 -31.03 22.98 1.92
C ALA A 220 -32.21 23.41 1.04
N THR A 221 -32.20 23.04 -0.25
CA THR A 221 -33.27 23.32 -1.21
C THR A 221 -34.51 22.43 -1.03
N LEU A 222 -34.44 21.37 -0.22
CA LEU A 222 -35.55 20.43 -0.02
C LEU A 222 -36.57 20.92 1.01
N VAL A 223 -36.24 21.91 1.84
CA VAL A 223 -37.15 22.46 2.86
C VAL A 223 -38.37 23.09 2.17
N GLY A 224 -39.59 22.71 2.60
CA GLY A 224 -40.85 23.15 2.02
C GLY A 224 -41.28 22.40 0.75
N GLN A 225 -40.53 21.38 0.32
CA GLN A 225 -40.94 20.55 -0.81
C GLN A 225 -41.89 19.44 -0.39
N VAL A 226 -42.78 19.09 -1.31
CA VAL A 226 -43.75 18.00 -1.17
C VAL A 226 -43.24 16.75 -1.90
N GLY A 227 -43.43 15.60 -1.28
CA GLY A 227 -43.09 14.29 -1.80
C GLY A 227 -44.11 13.23 -1.39
N ARG A 228 -43.75 11.97 -1.62
CA ARG A 228 -44.63 10.82 -1.37
C ARG A 228 -43.87 9.73 -0.62
N ALA A 229 -44.45 9.19 0.45
CA ALA A 229 -43.85 8.12 1.22
C ALA A 229 -43.73 6.84 0.39
N LEU A 230 -42.53 6.27 0.26
CA LEU A 230 -42.28 4.99 -0.43
C LEU A 230 -42.39 3.79 0.51
N SER A 231 -42.25 4.02 1.81
CA SER A 231 -42.44 3.02 2.88
C SER A 231 -43.28 3.64 4.00
N PRO A 232 -43.94 2.84 4.85
CA PRO A 232 -44.51 3.36 6.09
C PRO A 232 -43.41 4.03 6.93
N LEU A 233 -43.66 5.23 7.45
CA LEU A 233 -42.69 6.01 8.23
C LEU A 233 -42.99 5.87 9.74
N ARG A 234 -42.11 5.18 10.48
CA ARG A 234 -42.25 4.95 11.95
C ARG A 234 -40.90 4.76 12.67
N PRO A 235 -40.27 5.81 13.21
CA PRO A 235 -40.33 7.19 12.71
C PRO A 235 -39.51 7.34 11.42
N GLY A 236 -38.62 6.40 11.08
CA GLY A 236 -37.80 6.44 9.86
C GLY A 236 -38.42 5.69 8.69
N GLY A 237 -38.07 6.11 7.47
CA GLY A 237 -38.40 5.41 6.23
C GLY A 237 -37.98 6.21 5.00
N PHE A 238 -38.50 5.85 3.82
CA PHE A 238 -38.11 6.48 2.56
C PHE A 238 -39.25 7.29 1.96
N ALA A 239 -38.94 8.45 1.39
CA ALA A 239 -39.87 9.24 0.59
C ALA A 239 -39.26 9.64 -0.76
N MET A 240 -40.12 9.81 -1.76
CA MET A 240 -39.80 10.34 -3.08
C MET A 240 -40.04 11.85 -3.07
N ILE A 241 -38.98 12.64 -3.12
CA ILE A 241 -39.03 14.12 -3.11
C ILE A 241 -38.28 14.61 -4.35
N GLN A 242 -38.92 15.42 -5.19
CA GLN A 242 -38.34 15.87 -6.48
C GLN A 242 -37.80 14.72 -7.36
N GLY A 243 -38.46 13.56 -7.34
CA GLY A 243 -38.03 12.39 -8.10
C GLY A 243 -36.77 11.70 -7.58
N LYS A 244 -36.26 12.09 -6.39
CA LYS A 244 -35.13 11.44 -5.71
C LYS A 244 -35.59 10.73 -4.43
N ARG A 245 -35.07 9.53 -4.19
CA ARG A 245 -35.37 8.75 -2.99
C ARG A 245 -34.54 9.31 -1.84
N VAL A 246 -35.21 9.77 -0.79
CA VAL A 246 -34.60 10.42 0.37
C VAL A 246 -34.97 9.65 1.63
N ASP A 247 -34.02 9.50 2.56
CA ASP A 247 -34.26 8.99 3.91
C ASP A 247 -34.87 10.10 4.77
N VAL A 248 -36.02 9.81 5.34
CA VAL A 248 -36.86 10.79 6.05
C VAL A 248 -37.28 10.25 7.41
N VAL A 249 -37.46 11.16 8.36
CA VAL A 249 -37.87 10.85 9.73
C VAL A 249 -39.11 11.69 10.08
N THR A 250 -40.08 11.09 10.75
CA THR A 250 -41.27 11.78 11.26
C THR A 250 -41.11 12.10 12.75
N GLU A 251 -41.64 13.24 13.19
CA GLU A 251 -41.71 13.58 14.61
C GLU A 251 -43.01 13.09 15.22
N GLY A 252 -43.06 11.78 15.50
CA GLY A 252 -44.13 11.17 16.29
C GLY A 252 -45.40 10.80 15.53
N GLU A 253 -45.63 11.34 14.32
CA GLU A 253 -46.77 10.95 13.48
C GLU A 253 -46.45 9.72 12.62
N PHE A 254 -47.40 8.78 12.56
CA PHE A 254 -47.34 7.66 11.63
C PHE A 254 -47.82 8.12 10.25
N ILE A 255 -47.00 7.86 9.22
CA ILE A 255 -47.33 8.13 7.82
C ILE A 255 -47.37 6.81 7.06
N GLU A 256 -48.49 6.56 6.38
CA GLU A 256 -48.66 5.36 5.57
C GLU A 256 -47.85 5.45 4.26
N GLN A 257 -47.56 4.28 3.69
CA GLN A 257 -46.97 4.22 2.36
C GLN A 257 -47.91 4.92 1.36
N ASP A 258 -47.32 5.61 0.39
CA ASP A 258 -48.01 6.36 -0.66
C ASP A 258 -48.69 7.67 -0.21
N GLN A 259 -48.60 8.01 1.08
CA GLN A 259 -49.11 9.28 1.62
C GLN A 259 -48.21 10.47 1.24
N VAL A 260 -48.82 11.64 1.03
CA VAL A 260 -48.12 12.88 0.68
C VAL A 260 -47.48 13.50 1.92
N VAL A 261 -46.18 13.81 1.82
CA VAL A 261 -45.37 14.37 2.91
C VAL A 261 -44.72 15.68 2.50
N GLU A 262 -44.53 16.58 3.45
CA GLU A 262 -43.83 17.86 3.25
C GLU A 262 -42.61 17.92 4.16
N VAL A 263 -41.49 18.42 3.62
CA VAL A 263 -40.26 18.61 4.39
C VAL A 263 -40.39 19.85 5.25
N GLU A 264 -40.51 19.64 6.56
CA GLU A 264 -40.62 20.73 7.53
C GLU A 264 -39.25 21.40 7.75
N ARG A 265 -38.23 20.58 8.02
CA ARG A 265 -36.87 21.07 8.30
C ARG A 265 -35.82 19.98 8.14
N ILE A 266 -34.56 20.39 8.14
CA ILE A 266 -33.42 19.49 8.02
C ILE A 266 -32.50 19.70 9.21
N GLU A 267 -32.29 18.64 9.99
CA GLU A 267 -31.40 18.63 11.14
C GLU A 267 -30.18 17.76 10.82
N GLY A 268 -29.11 18.40 10.33
CA GLY A 268 -27.89 17.72 9.91
C GLY A 268 -28.16 16.72 8.78
N LEU A 269 -28.15 15.43 9.12
CA LEU A 269 -28.37 14.32 8.18
C LEU A 269 -29.84 13.85 8.12
N ARG A 270 -30.70 14.31 9.03
CA ARG A 270 -32.11 13.90 9.13
C ARG A 270 -33.00 14.89 8.40
N VAL A 271 -33.81 14.40 7.46
CA VAL A 271 -34.86 15.19 6.80
C VAL A 271 -36.16 14.92 7.54
N ILE A 272 -36.67 15.94 8.22
CA ILE A 272 -37.87 15.82 9.03
C ILE A 272 -39.07 16.12 8.14
N VAL A 273 -40.03 15.19 8.09
CA VAL A 273 -41.23 15.30 7.26
C VAL A 273 -42.50 15.18 8.10
N ILE A 274 -43.52 15.92 7.67
CA ILE A 274 -44.86 15.91 8.24
C ILE A 274 -45.89 15.55 7.16
N PRO A 275 -47.07 15.02 7.51
CA PRO A 275 -48.16 14.84 6.56
C PRO A 275 -48.56 16.19 5.95
N SER A 276 -48.57 16.31 4.62
CA SER A 276 -48.99 17.57 3.99
C SER A 276 -50.50 17.77 4.16
N ARG A 277 -50.90 18.92 4.73
CA ARG A 277 -52.32 19.29 4.94
C ARG A 277 -52.96 19.99 3.74
N LYS A 278 -52.25 20.13 2.62
CA LYS A 278 -52.80 20.75 1.41
C LYS A 278 -53.60 19.71 0.61
N SER A 279 -54.92 19.77 0.78
CA SER A 279 -55.87 19.17 -0.15
C SER A 279 -55.86 19.93 -1.49
N ALA A 280 -55.99 19.15 -2.56
CA ALA A 280 -56.13 19.52 -3.98
C ALA A 280 -54.84 19.62 -4.80
#